data_AF-A0A5N6TM42-F1
#
_entry.id   AF-A0A5N6TM42-F1
#
_cell.length_a   1.000
_cell.length_b   1.000
_cell.length_c   1.000
_cell.angle_alpha   90.00
_cell.angle_beta   90.00
_cell.angle_gamma   90.00
#
_symmetry.space_group_name_H-M   'P 1'
#
loop_
_entity.id
_entity.type
_entity.pdbx_description
1 polymer ?
#
loop_
_entity_poly.entity_id
_entity_poly.type
_entity_poly.pdbx_seq_one_letter_code
_entity_poly.pdbx_strand_id
1 'polypeptide(L)'
;MQWLLILLSLLTTLSLILSAIAWSRTTTFAPLTALATFLPILGPALLYIPHHLNPTALKTRILASALRYLLTILPTSLATLAFTYLFSSGLFTCHLNERWQAYFHAKDSRSIRAIQDSLHCCGFRSVRDRAWPFKDATHGDDTCQRQIGYERACLQPLMGRERGVAGMVAVGALLVFVVVVCSSFLFYLKLLGPG
;
A
#
# COMPACT_ATOMS: atom_id res chain seq x y z
N MET A 1 31.09 9.30 2.85
CA MET A 1 29.84 9.61 3.62
C MET A 1 28.83 10.42 2.82
N GLN A 2 29.22 11.50 2.13
CA GLN A 2 28.26 12.36 1.39
C GLN A 2 27.49 11.62 0.27
N TRP A 3 28.16 10.82 -0.55
CA TRP A 3 27.52 10.00 -1.60
C TRP A 3 26.47 9.03 -1.07
N LEU A 4 26.70 8.47 0.12
CA LEU A 4 25.77 7.54 0.75
C LEU A 4 24.51 8.24 1.28
N LEU A 5 24.66 9.46 1.81
CA LEU A 5 23.51 10.27 2.24
C LEU A 5 22.63 10.69 1.06
N ILE A 6 23.26 11.03 -0.08
CA ILE A 6 22.55 11.33 -1.33
C ILE A 6 21.80 10.09 -1.83
N LEU A 7 22.43 8.91 -1.78
CA LEU A 7 21.75 7.67 -2.15
C LEU A 7 20.54 7.39 -1.25
N LEU A 8 20.68 7.54 0.07
CA LEU A 8 19.58 7.30 1.02
C LEU A 8 18.42 8.28 0.81
N SER A 9 18.68 9.55 0.50
CA SER A 9 17.60 10.51 0.21
C SER A 9 16.89 10.23 -1.12
N LEU A 10 17.61 9.72 -2.12
CA LEU A 10 16.98 9.27 -3.37
C LEU A 10 16.09 8.04 -3.16
N LEU A 11 16.50 7.09 -2.31
CA LEU A 11 15.69 5.91 -2.00
C LEU A 11 14.43 6.25 -1.19
N THR A 12 14.49 7.20 -0.26
CA THR A 12 13.31 7.66 0.50
C THR A 12 12.31 8.38 -0.39
N THR A 13 12.78 9.28 -1.26
CA THR A 13 11.92 9.99 -2.21
C THR A 13 11.24 9.03 -3.19
N LEU A 14 11.99 8.05 -3.72
CA LEU A 14 11.42 7.01 -4.58
C LEU A 14 10.35 6.18 -3.85
N SER A 15 10.62 5.78 -2.61
CA SER A 15 9.66 5.05 -1.77
C SER A 15 8.37 5.86 -1.54
N LEU A 16 8.49 7.15 -1.22
CA LEU A 16 7.35 8.05 -1.04
C LEU A 16 6.50 8.14 -2.30
N ILE A 17 7.13 8.31 -3.46
CA ILE A 17 6.44 8.43 -4.75
C ILE A 17 5.68 7.14 -5.05
N LEU A 18 6.32 5.97 -4.89
CA LEU A 18 5.68 4.68 -5.13
C LEU A 18 4.49 4.46 -4.20
N SER A 19 4.64 4.74 -2.90
CA SER A 19 3.56 4.60 -1.93
C SER A 19 2.40 5.58 -2.19
N ALA A 20 2.71 6.83 -2.57
CA ALA A 20 1.68 7.83 -2.91
C ALA A 20 0.88 7.42 -4.15
N ILE A 21 1.56 6.92 -5.20
CA ILE A 21 0.89 6.39 -6.39
C ILE A 21 0.03 5.17 -6.01
N ALA A 22 0.56 4.27 -5.18
CA ALA A 22 -0.16 3.09 -4.71
C ALA A 22 -1.45 3.46 -3.95
N TRP A 23 -1.37 4.42 -3.03
CA TRP A 23 -2.55 4.94 -2.33
C TRP A 23 -3.56 5.53 -3.32
N SER A 24 -3.13 6.42 -4.22
CA SER A 24 -4.06 7.04 -5.18
C SER A 24 -4.81 6.04 -6.07
N ARG A 25 -4.23 4.85 -6.29
CA ARG A 25 -4.76 3.84 -7.20
C ARG A 25 -5.53 2.72 -6.51
N THR A 26 -5.36 2.52 -5.21
CA THR A 26 -6.03 1.42 -4.52
C THR A 26 -7.51 1.70 -4.32
N THR A 27 -8.31 0.66 -4.47
CA THR A 27 -9.74 0.69 -4.13
C THR A 27 -10.04 -0.26 -2.97
N THR A 28 -9.23 -1.30 -2.79
CA THR A 28 -9.45 -2.35 -1.79
C THR A 28 -8.45 -2.39 -0.64
N PHE A 29 -7.20 -1.94 -0.83
CA PHE A 29 -6.11 -2.08 0.17
C PHE A 29 -5.76 -0.77 0.91
N ALA A 30 -6.72 0.15 1.02
CA ALA A 30 -6.56 1.47 1.63
C ALA A 30 -5.74 1.53 2.95
N PRO A 31 -5.96 0.66 3.97
CA PRO A 31 -5.19 0.75 5.21
C PRO A 31 -3.71 0.35 5.03
N LEU A 32 -3.42 -0.65 4.20
CA LEU A 32 -2.06 -1.10 3.91
C LEU A 32 -1.28 -0.04 3.12
N THR A 33 -1.90 0.56 2.11
CA THR A 33 -1.29 1.64 1.32
C THR A 33 -1.08 2.91 2.13
N ALA A 34 -2.03 3.25 3.01
CA ALA A 34 -1.88 4.42 3.89
C ALA A 34 -0.66 4.25 4.81
N LEU A 35 -0.53 3.09 5.46
CA LEU A 35 0.60 2.80 6.34
C LEU A 35 1.93 2.84 5.57
N ALA A 36 1.98 2.27 4.37
CA ALA A 36 3.15 2.29 3.50
C ALA A 36 3.56 3.70 3.03
N THR A 37 2.64 4.67 3.04
CA THR A 37 2.91 6.05 2.61
C THR A 37 3.47 6.92 3.73
N PHE A 38 3.00 6.73 4.96
CA PHE A 38 3.51 7.50 6.11
C PHE A 38 4.84 6.98 6.66
N LEU A 39 5.10 5.68 6.53
CA LEU A 39 6.31 5.04 7.03
C LEU A 39 7.64 5.64 6.49
N PRO A 40 7.80 5.93 5.18
CA PRO A 40 8.99 6.59 4.65
C PRO A 40 9.18 8.05 5.12
N ILE A 41 8.14 8.73 5.60
CA ILE A 41 8.24 10.07 6.18
C ILE A 41 8.75 9.98 7.62
N LEU A 42 8.12 9.09 8.41
CA LEU A 42 8.40 8.94 9.83
C LEU A 42 9.79 8.32 10.08
N GLY A 43 10.18 7.29 9.32
CA GLY A 43 11.41 6.55 9.55
C GLY A 43 12.69 7.41 9.57
N PRO A 44 13.01 8.12 8.48
CA PRO A 44 14.20 8.96 8.40
C PRO A 44 14.13 10.15 9.36
N ALA A 45 12.98 10.79 9.51
CA ALA A 45 12.80 11.91 10.43
C ALA A 45 13.12 11.49 11.88
N LEU A 46 12.59 10.35 12.33
CA LEU A 46 12.76 9.87 13.70
C LEU A 46 14.16 9.29 13.98
N LEU A 47 14.94 8.96 12.95
CA LEU A 47 16.34 8.55 13.06
C LEU A 47 17.34 9.72 12.90
N TYR A 48 16.99 10.73 12.10
CA TYR A 48 17.83 11.90 11.85
C TYR A 48 17.68 12.99 12.92
N ILE A 49 16.47 13.22 13.45
CA ILE A 49 16.21 14.19 14.53
C ILE A 49 17.07 13.92 15.79
N PRO A 50 17.19 12.69 16.32
CA PRO A 50 18.05 12.43 17.48
C PRO A 50 19.56 12.50 17.18
N HIS A 51 19.98 12.56 15.90
CA HIS A 51 21.37 12.86 15.54
C HIS A 51 21.73 14.33 15.85
N HIS A 52 20.73 15.22 15.85
CA HIS A 52 20.88 16.67 16.09
C HIS A 52 20.41 17.12 17.49
N LEU A 53 19.72 16.27 18.24
CA LEU A 53 19.26 16.57 19.61
C LEU A 53 20.22 15.98 20.66
N ASN A 54 20.63 16.78 21.64
CA ASN A 54 21.52 16.36 22.74
C ASN A 54 20.92 15.18 23.55
N PRO A 55 21.52 13.97 23.53
CA PRO A 55 20.90 12.73 23.97
C PRO A 55 21.10 12.42 25.47
N THR A 56 21.13 13.44 26.33
CA THR A 56 21.46 13.30 27.76
C THR A 56 20.30 12.81 28.62
N ALA A 57 19.05 12.92 28.16
CA ALA A 57 17.88 12.43 28.91
C ALA A 57 17.57 10.94 28.64
N LEU A 58 17.53 10.13 29.71
CA LEU A 58 17.23 8.69 29.68
C LEU A 58 15.89 8.37 28.99
N LYS A 59 14.86 9.21 29.19
CA LYS A 59 13.54 9.06 28.55
C LYS A 59 13.63 9.16 27.03
N THR A 60 14.46 10.06 26.51
CA THR A 60 14.66 10.26 25.06
C THR A 60 15.34 9.06 24.41
N ARG A 61 16.26 8.40 25.12
CA ARG A 61 16.92 7.17 24.64
C ARG A 61 15.98 5.98 24.57
N ILE A 62 15.13 5.79 25.59
CA ILE A 62 14.14 4.69 25.62
C ILE A 62 13.09 4.90 24.53
N LEU A 63 12.59 6.12 24.36
CA LEU A 63 11.62 6.44 23.31
C LEU A 63 12.21 6.23 21.92
N ALA A 64 13.44 6.68 21.69
CA ALA A 64 14.15 6.48 20.42
C ALA A 64 14.41 5.00 20.11
N SER A 65 14.76 4.18 21.12
CA SER A 65 14.99 2.75 20.90
C SER A 65 13.69 2.01 20.58
N ALA A 66 12.62 2.24 21.34
CA ALA A 66 11.31 1.64 21.11
C ALA A 66 10.77 1.97 19.72
N LEU A 67 10.89 3.24 19.33
CA LEU A 67 10.46 3.72 18.03
C LEU A 67 11.27 3.12 16.87
N ARG A 68 12.57 2.91 17.07
CA ARG A 68 13.45 2.25 16.09
C ARG A 68 13.05 0.79 15.86
N TYR A 69 12.73 0.04 16.91
CA TYR A 69 12.23 -1.33 16.76
C TYR A 69 10.90 -1.35 15.99
N LEU A 70 9.96 -0.46 16.34
CA LEU A 70 8.68 -0.35 15.66
C LEU A 70 8.86 -0.04 14.16
N LEU A 71 9.75 0.91 13.83
CA LEU A 71 10.09 1.32 12.47
C LEU A 71 10.86 0.24 11.67
N THR A 72 11.37 -0.80 12.32
CA THR A 72 12.04 -1.93 11.64
C THR A 72 11.07 -3.09 11.40
N ILE A 73 10.17 -3.33 12.35
CA ILE A 73 9.17 -4.41 12.27
C ILE A 73 8.07 -4.05 11.26
N LEU A 74 7.60 -2.79 11.26
CA LEU A 74 6.52 -2.33 10.38
C LEU A 74 6.81 -2.48 8.87
N PRO A 75 7.95 -2.03 8.32
CA PRO A 75 8.24 -2.21 6.90
C PRO A 75 8.37 -3.69 6.53
N THR A 76 8.94 -4.49 7.43
CA THR A 76 9.15 -5.93 7.22
C THR A 76 7.82 -6.68 7.18
N SER A 77 6.90 -6.38 8.10
CA SER A 77 5.56 -6.97 8.08
C SER A 77 4.75 -6.52 6.87
N LEU A 78 4.82 -5.23 6.50
CA LEU A 78 4.20 -4.72 5.27
C LEU A 78 4.72 -5.39 4.01
N ALA A 79 6.05 -5.53 3.88
CA ALA A 79 6.67 -6.23 2.76
C ALA A 79 6.20 -7.69 2.73
N THR A 80 6.20 -8.38 3.87
CA THR A 80 5.77 -9.78 3.99
C THR A 80 4.31 -9.95 3.55
N LEU A 81 3.42 -9.08 4.03
CA LEU A 81 2.00 -9.09 3.64
C LEU A 81 1.84 -8.81 2.14
N ALA A 82 2.51 -7.77 1.62
CA ALA A 82 2.47 -7.43 0.21
C ALA A 82 2.95 -8.59 -0.67
N PHE A 83 4.04 -9.26 -0.30
CA PHE A 83 4.52 -10.46 -0.98
C PHE A 83 3.54 -11.62 -0.90
N THR A 84 2.91 -11.83 0.26
CA THR A 84 1.90 -12.89 0.42
C THR A 84 0.73 -12.68 -0.55
N TYR A 85 0.25 -11.44 -0.70
CA TYR A 85 -0.82 -11.12 -1.66
C TYR A 85 -0.37 -11.19 -3.12
N LEU A 86 0.89 -10.86 -3.42
CA LEU A 86 1.44 -10.95 -4.77
C LEU A 86 1.55 -12.41 -5.24
N PHE A 87 2.02 -13.30 -4.37
CA PHE A 87 2.27 -14.70 -4.73
C PHE A 87 1.08 -15.63 -4.51
N SER A 88 0.16 -15.31 -3.59
CA SER A 88 -1.03 -16.12 -3.34
C SER A 88 -2.23 -15.62 -4.16
N SER A 89 -2.40 -16.18 -5.35
CA SER A 89 -3.52 -15.85 -6.26
C SER A 89 -4.90 -16.17 -5.64
N GLY A 90 -5.01 -17.23 -4.85
CA GLY A 90 -6.25 -17.67 -4.21
C GLY A 90 -6.72 -16.71 -3.10
N LEU A 91 -5.82 -16.38 -2.16
CA LEU A 91 -6.13 -15.45 -1.06
C LEU A 91 -6.50 -14.06 -1.59
N PHE A 92 -5.77 -13.61 -2.61
CA PHE A 92 -6.03 -12.33 -3.25
C PHE A 92 -7.42 -12.27 -3.90
N THR A 93 -7.80 -13.32 -4.63
CA THR A 93 -9.13 -13.41 -5.27
C THR A 93 -10.24 -13.49 -4.23
N CYS A 94 -10.03 -14.21 -3.13
CA CYS A 94 -10.99 -14.29 -2.03
C CYS A 94 -11.25 -12.92 -1.39
N HIS A 95 -10.17 -12.20 -1.06
CA HIS A 95 -10.26 -10.85 -0.48
C HIS A 95 -10.98 -9.87 -1.40
N LEU A 96 -10.67 -9.87 -2.71
CA LEU A 96 -11.38 -9.05 -3.69
C LEU A 96 -12.87 -9.40 -3.75
N ASN A 97 -13.20 -10.69 -3.70
CA ASN A 97 -14.59 -11.15 -3.72
C ASN A 97 -15.37 -10.71 -2.49
N GLU A 98 -14.78 -10.84 -1.30
CA GLU A 98 -15.38 -10.40 -0.03
C GLU A 98 -15.63 -8.89 -0.04
N ARG A 99 -14.65 -8.11 -0.52
CA ARG A 99 -14.78 -6.66 -0.58
C ARG A 99 -15.85 -6.22 -1.59
N TRP A 100 -15.87 -6.84 -2.77
CA TRP A 100 -16.93 -6.61 -3.75
C TRP A 100 -18.31 -6.99 -3.21
N GLN A 101 -18.40 -8.13 -2.52
CA GLN A 101 -19.63 -8.57 -1.87
C GLN A 101 -20.12 -7.56 -0.84
N ALA A 102 -19.22 -6.98 -0.04
CA ALA A 102 -19.57 -5.96 0.94
C ALA A 102 -20.15 -4.69 0.26
N TYR A 103 -19.53 -4.21 -0.83
CA TYR A 103 -20.08 -3.08 -1.58
C TYR A 103 -21.46 -3.38 -2.16
N PHE A 104 -21.64 -4.59 -2.71
CA PHE A 104 -22.92 -4.98 -3.31
C PHE A 104 -24.03 -5.13 -2.26
N HIS A 105 -23.73 -5.72 -1.11
CA HIS A 105 -24.68 -5.83 0.01
C HIS A 105 -25.06 -4.47 0.59
N ALA A 106 -24.08 -3.59 0.76
CA ALA A 106 -24.32 -2.22 1.22
C ALA A 106 -25.00 -1.33 0.16
N LYS A 107 -25.24 -1.86 -1.05
CA LYS A 107 -25.73 -1.11 -2.22
C LYS A 107 -24.91 0.17 -2.44
N ASP A 108 -23.60 0.07 -2.25
CA ASP A 108 -22.66 1.16 -2.48
C ASP A 108 -22.43 1.33 -4.00
N SER A 109 -23.37 2.04 -4.61
CA SER A 109 -23.35 2.37 -6.03
C SER A 109 -22.13 3.19 -6.40
N ARG A 110 -21.65 4.06 -5.50
CA ARG A 110 -20.49 4.92 -5.75
C ARG A 110 -19.23 4.08 -5.93
N SER A 111 -18.95 3.16 -5.01
CA SER A 111 -17.74 2.34 -5.07
C SER A 111 -17.75 1.40 -6.27
N ILE A 112 -18.85 0.67 -6.50
CA ILE A 112 -18.94 -0.28 -7.62
C ILE A 112 -18.90 0.46 -8.96
N ARG A 113 -19.66 1.55 -9.11
CA ARG A 113 -19.65 2.34 -10.35
C ARG A 113 -18.27 2.94 -10.63
N ALA A 114 -17.59 3.49 -9.63
CA ALA A 114 -16.25 4.04 -9.81
C ALA A 114 -15.27 2.98 -10.32
N ILE A 115 -15.34 1.75 -9.80
CA ILE A 115 -14.51 0.64 -10.29
C ILE A 115 -14.90 0.27 -11.72
N GLN A 116 -16.19 0.03 -11.99
CA GLN A 116 -16.71 -0.33 -13.31
C GLN A 116 -16.36 0.69 -14.40
N ASP A 117 -16.55 1.98 -14.12
CA ASP A 117 -16.25 3.07 -15.05
C ASP A 117 -14.74 3.19 -15.26
N SER A 118 -13.93 3.14 -14.18
CA SER A 118 -12.47 3.25 -14.32
C SER A 118 -11.83 2.08 -15.07
N LEU A 119 -12.43 0.89 -14.99
CA LEU A 119 -11.94 -0.33 -15.61
C LEU A 119 -12.72 -0.73 -16.86
N HIS A 120 -13.72 0.05 -17.31
CA HIS A 120 -14.59 -0.28 -18.44
C HIS A 120 -15.05 -1.74 -18.40
N CYS A 121 -15.70 -2.13 -17.30
CA CYS A 121 -16.13 -3.50 -17.02
C CYS A 121 -17.49 -3.50 -16.31
N CYS A 122 -18.18 -4.63 -16.33
CA CYS A 122 -19.44 -4.86 -15.62
C CYS A 122 -19.32 -6.10 -14.75
N GLY A 123 -19.84 -6.03 -13.53
CA GLY A 123 -19.90 -7.18 -12.61
C GLY A 123 -18.54 -7.76 -12.22
N PHE A 124 -18.52 -8.62 -11.20
CA PHE A 124 -17.28 -9.10 -10.61
C PHE A 124 -16.70 -10.30 -11.38
N ARG A 125 -17.29 -11.50 -11.24
CA ARG A 125 -16.81 -12.72 -11.93
C ARG A 125 -17.36 -12.86 -13.36
N SER A 126 -18.50 -12.25 -13.64
CA SER A 126 -19.13 -12.19 -14.96
C SER A 126 -19.76 -10.81 -15.14
N VAL A 127 -20.13 -10.48 -16.38
CA VAL A 127 -20.76 -9.21 -16.76
C VAL A 127 -22.02 -8.89 -15.93
N ARG A 128 -22.72 -9.92 -15.47
CA ARG A 128 -23.98 -9.82 -14.70
C ARG A 128 -23.81 -10.07 -13.20
N ASP A 129 -22.64 -10.54 -12.77
CA ASP A 129 -22.38 -10.87 -11.36
C ASP A 129 -22.26 -9.59 -10.53
N ARG A 130 -23.30 -9.25 -9.75
CA ARG A 130 -23.27 -8.12 -8.79
C ARG A 130 -22.87 -6.81 -9.46
N ALA A 131 -23.31 -6.60 -10.70
CA ALA A 131 -23.05 -5.39 -11.46
C ALA A 131 -23.89 -4.21 -10.94
N TRP A 132 -23.37 -3.01 -11.16
CA TRP A 132 -24.14 -1.77 -11.11
C TRP A 132 -24.56 -1.36 -12.54
N PRO A 133 -25.78 -0.84 -12.78
CA PRO A 133 -26.87 -0.62 -11.83
C PRO A 133 -27.37 -1.91 -11.18
N PHE A 134 -27.75 -1.83 -9.91
CA PHE A 134 -28.21 -3.01 -9.17
C PHE A 134 -29.58 -3.46 -9.69
N LYS A 135 -29.78 -4.78 -9.77
CA LYS A 135 -31.08 -5.35 -10.13
C LYS A 135 -32.19 -4.85 -9.21
N ASP A 136 -33.25 -4.35 -9.80
CA ASP A 136 -34.49 -3.92 -9.13
C ASP A 136 -35.70 -4.26 -10.02
N ALA A 137 -36.88 -3.69 -9.74
CA ALA A 137 -38.09 -3.95 -10.52
C ALA A 137 -38.03 -3.40 -11.96
N THR A 138 -37.15 -2.44 -12.22
CA THR A 138 -36.99 -1.72 -13.49
C THR A 138 -35.70 -2.08 -14.24
N HIS A 139 -34.69 -2.57 -13.54
CA HIS A 139 -33.36 -2.87 -14.05
C HIS A 139 -33.06 -4.38 -13.91
N GLY A 140 -32.77 -5.02 -15.04
CA GLY A 140 -32.24 -6.37 -15.09
C GLY A 140 -30.77 -6.43 -14.65
N ASP A 141 -30.25 -7.65 -14.47
CA ASP A 141 -28.82 -7.90 -14.19
C ASP A 141 -27.90 -7.64 -15.38
N ASP A 142 -28.46 -7.43 -16.58
CA ASP A 142 -27.77 -7.09 -17.82
C ASP A 142 -27.81 -5.59 -18.17
N THR A 143 -28.38 -4.76 -17.30
CA THR A 143 -28.52 -3.31 -17.52
C THR A 143 -27.17 -2.64 -17.78
N CYS A 144 -26.13 -3.03 -17.04
CA CYS A 144 -24.77 -2.51 -17.24
C CYS A 144 -24.27 -2.75 -18.67
N GLN A 145 -24.43 -3.98 -19.18
CA GLN A 145 -24.02 -4.33 -20.53
C GLN A 145 -24.83 -3.59 -21.59
N ARG A 146 -26.16 -3.51 -21.42
CA ARG A 146 -27.05 -2.93 -22.45
C ARG A 146 -27.02 -1.41 -22.50
N GLN A 147 -26.90 -0.74 -21.36
CA GLN A 147 -26.99 0.72 -21.29
C GLN A 147 -25.62 1.39 -21.26
N ILE A 148 -24.64 0.80 -20.56
CA ILE A 148 -23.29 1.37 -20.45
C ILE A 148 -22.37 0.81 -21.55
N GLY A 149 -22.60 -0.43 -21.99
CA GLY A 149 -21.88 -1.02 -23.12
C GLY A 149 -20.58 -1.73 -22.75
N TYR A 150 -20.27 -1.95 -21.46
CA TYR A 150 -19.10 -2.74 -21.09
C TYR A 150 -19.42 -4.24 -21.14
N GLU A 151 -18.56 -5.02 -21.80
CA GLU A 151 -18.81 -6.45 -22.10
C GLU A 151 -17.88 -7.42 -21.37
N ARG A 152 -17.04 -6.92 -20.45
CA ARG A 152 -16.07 -7.74 -19.72
C ARG A 152 -16.30 -7.70 -18.21
N ALA A 153 -15.93 -8.78 -17.53
CA ALA A 153 -15.96 -8.89 -16.08
C ALA A 153 -14.84 -8.07 -15.41
N CYS A 154 -15.11 -7.51 -14.24
CA CYS A 154 -14.15 -6.67 -13.52
C CYS A 154 -13.05 -7.44 -12.79
N LEU A 155 -13.23 -8.73 -12.48
CA LEU A 155 -12.27 -9.49 -11.68
C LEU A 155 -10.85 -9.44 -12.27
N GLN A 156 -10.68 -9.74 -13.56
CA GLN A 156 -9.36 -9.77 -14.19
C GLN A 156 -8.66 -8.39 -14.23
N PRO A 157 -9.28 -7.32 -14.77
CA PRO A 157 -8.64 -6.00 -14.79
C PRO A 157 -8.43 -5.43 -13.38
N LEU A 158 -9.35 -5.68 -12.44
CA LEU A 158 -9.20 -5.25 -11.05
C LEU A 158 -8.05 -5.99 -10.37
N MET A 159 -7.92 -7.30 -10.61
CA MET A 159 -6.83 -8.11 -10.08
C MET A 159 -5.47 -7.60 -10.57
N GLY A 160 -5.35 -7.27 -11.86
CA GLY A 160 -4.13 -6.69 -12.43
C GLY A 160 -3.77 -5.34 -11.81
N ARG A 161 -4.76 -4.44 -11.66
CA ARG A 161 -4.56 -3.13 -11.02
C ARG A 161 -4.10 -3.27 -9.57
N GLU A 162 -4.80 -4.07 -8.77
CA GLU A 162 -4.50 -4.22 -7.35
C GLU A 162 -3.18 -4.99 -7.11
N ARG A 163 -2.79 -5.92 -8.00
CA ARG A 163 -1.44 -6.52 -7.99
C ARG A 163 -0.35 -5.50 -8.28
N GLY A 164 -0.57 -4.60 -9.25
CA GLY A 164 0.37 -3.51 -9.53
C GLY A 164 0.56 -2.59 -8.32
N VAL A 165 -0.54 -2.26 -7.63
CA VAL A 165 -0.52 -1.50 -6.37
C VAL A 165 0.26 -2.25 -5.28
N ALA A 166 -0.02 -3.55 -5.08
CA ALA A 166 0.71 -4.36 -4.11
C ALA A 166 2.21 -4.45 -4.42
N GLY A 167 2.58 -4.50 -5.71
CA GLY A 167 3.98 -4.45 -6.16
C GLY A 167 4.66 -3.12 -5.82
N MET A 168 3.99 -1.98 -6.05
CA MET A 168 4.49 -0.67 -5.65
C MET A 168 4.69 -0.56 -4.13
N VAL A 169 3.74 -1.08 -3.34
CA VAL A 169 3.86 -1.13 -1.87
C VAL A 169 5.02 -2.03 -1.44
N ALA A 170 5.19 -3.21 -2.05
CA ALA A 170 6.28 -4.12 -1.74
C ALA A 170 7.65 -3.47 -2.00
N VAL A 171 7.83 -2.87 -3.18
CA VAL A 171 9.07 -2.15 -3.53
C VAL A 171 9.27 -0.96 -2.59
N GLY A 172 8.24 -0.14 -2.36
CA GLY A 172 8.29 0.98 -1.44
C GLY A 172 8.72 0.57 -0.03
N ALA A 173 8.12 -0.48 0.52
CA ALA A 173 8.44 -1.02 1.84
C ALA A 173 9.87 -1.58 1.92
N LEU A 174 10.33 -2.28 0.88
CA LEU A 174 11.72 -2.75 0.79
C LEU A 174 12.72 -1.60 0.76
N LEU A 175 12.44 -0.53 0.00
CA LEU A 175 13.28 0.66 -0.03
C LEU A 175 13.37 1.32 1.36
N VAL A 176 12.25 1.44 2.08
CA VAL A 176 12.26 1.94 3.47
C VAL A 176 13.09 1.04 4.37
N PHE A 177 12.92 -0.27 4.27
CA PHE A 177 13.68 -1.23 5.06
C PHE A 177 15.19 -1.06 4.85
N VAL A 178 15.65 -0.97 3.60
CA VAL A 178 17.06 -0.71 3.27
C VAL A 178 17.53 0.61 3.87
N VAL A 179 16.75 1.68 3.74
CA VAL A 179 17.11 2.99 4.31
C VAL A 179 17.26 2.91 5.83
N VAL A 180 16.32 2.26 6.53
CA VAL A 180 16.32 2.13 8.00
C VAL A 180 17.51 1.30 8.48
N VAL A 181 17.80 0.18 7.82
CA VAL A 181 18.93 -0.71 8.17
C VAL A 181 20.26 -0.02 7.90
N CYS A 182 20.44 0.59 6.73
CA CYS A 182 21.68 1.31 6.40
C CYS A 182 21.92 2.50 7.33
N SER A 183 20.89 3.32 7.59
CA SER A 183 20.99 4.45 8.52
C SER A 183 21.35 3.98 9.94
N SER A 184 20.76 2.86 10.36
CA SER A 184 21.05 2.21 11.64
C SER A 184 22.51 1.75 11.74
N PHE A 185 23.02 1.10 10.70
CA PHE A 185 24.40 0.62 10.66
C PHE A 185 25.41 1.76 10.67
N LEU A 186 25.15 2.85 9.93
CA LEU A 186 26.01 4.05 9.94
C LEU A 186 26.11 4.69 11.32
N PHE A 187 25.01 4.73 12.06
CA PHE A 187 25.01 5.23 13.43
C PHE A 187 25.91 4.38 14.34
N TYR A 188 25.82 3.04 14.23
CA TYR A 188 26.71 2.14 14.99
C TYR A 188 28.19 2.31 14.63
N LEU A 189 28.52 2.42 13.34
CA LEU A 189 29.91 2.67 12.93
C LEU A 189 30.47 3.98 13.47
N LYS A 190 29.65 5.04 13.52
CA LYS A 190 30.06 6.34 14.06
C LYS A 190 30.26 6.33 15.59
N LEU A 191 29.57 5.43 16.30
CA LEU A 191 29.76 5.20 17.74
C LEU A 191 31.03 4.38 18.05
N LEU A 192 31.45 3.49 17.14
CA LEU A 192 32.60 2.60 17.30
C LEU A 192 33.91 3.18 16.75
N GLY A 193 33.86 4.24 15.94
CA GLY A 193 35.05 4.88 15.40
C GLY A 193 35.85 5.61 16.50
N PRO A 194 37.20 5.53 16.50
CA PRO A 194 38.03 6.32 17.40
C PRO A 194 37.81 7.80 17.09
N GLY A 195 37.52 8.58 18.15
CA GLY A 195 37.33 10.03 18.08
C GLY A 195 38.62 10.77 17.75
#